data_AF-A0A078IHH7-F1
#
_entry.id   AF-A0A078IHH7-F1
#
_cell.length_a   1.000
_cell.length_b   1.000
_cell.length_c   1.000
_cell.angle_alpha   90.00
_cell.angle_beta   90.00
_cell.angle_gamma   90.00
#
_symmetry.space_group_name_H-M   'P 1'
#
loop_
_entity.id
_entity.type
_entity.pdbx_description
1 polymer ?
#
loop_
_entity_poly.entity_id
_entity_poly.type
_entity_poly.pdbx_seq_one_letter_code
_entity_poly.pdbx_strand_id
1 'polypeptide(L)'
;MGRIFEYFVVCGLGPEMRTLDGDLGFHGLDTNYLPSLLDQFPPSDHSLYPPPPPQLPTCVLPAGVAFHSSGFVSSDPVSFPRSYPIVLTEGDGAKIFVSCIAFRDRVCEDVTEAYQLPPNTYADKCICIVSHAPNFRALRDSLEEIFVLCFSSEGSW
;
A
#
# COMPACT_ATOMS: atom_id res chain seq x y z
N MET A 1 -5.11 12.68 25.74
CA MET A 1 -4.23 12.87 24.57
C MET A 1 -5.03 12.51 23.33
N GLY A 2 -5.20 13.42 22.36
CA GLY A 2 -5.80 13.05 21.07
C GLY A 2 -4.84 12.13 20.31
N ARG A 3 -5.33 11.01 19.78
CA ARG A 3 -4.53 10.11 18.95
C ARG A 3 -4.27 10.80 17.60
N ILE A 4 -3.05 10.70 17.10
CA ILE A 4 -2.62 11.35 15.84
C ILE A 4 -3.05 10.50 14.64
N PHE A 5 -3.04 9.17 14.78
CA PHE A 5 -3.51 8.21 13.80
C PHE A 5 -4.00 6.94 14.48
N GLU A 6 -4.81 6.15 13.77
CA GLU A 6 -5.24 4.82 14.20
C GLU A 6 -4.38 3.74 13.54
N TYR A 7 -4.14 3.79 12.23
CA TYR A 7 -3.39 2.73 11.57
C TYR A 7 -2.20 3.24 10.76
N PHE A 8 -1.11 2.50 10.82
CA PHE A 8 -0.16 2.41 9.72
C PHE A 8 -0.43 1.09 8.99
N VAL A 9 -0.65 1.13 7.68
CA VAL A 9 -0.99 -0.06 6.89
C VAL A 9 -0.05 -0.20 5.70
N VAL A 10 0.19 -1.45 5.31
CA VAL A 10 0.89 -1.82 4.09
C VAL A 10 -0.09 -2.55 3.18
N CYS A 11 -0.28 -2.06 1.97
CA CYS A 11 -1.14 -2.65 0.95
C CYS A 11 -0.33 -3.00 -0.30
N GLY A 12 -0.72 -4.06 -1.02
CA GLY A 12 -0.04 -4.48 -2.24
C GLY A 12 -0.49 -5.86 -2.69
N LEU A 13 0.39 -6.61 -3.36
CA LEU A 13 0.10 -7.96 -3.83
C LEU A 13 0.00 -8.96 -2.68
N GLY A 14 -1.20 -9.49 -2.42
CA GLY A 14 -1.44 -10.50 -1.41
C GLY A 14 -0.96 -11.91 -1.81
N PRO A 15 -0.89 -12.85 -0.85
CA PRO A 15 -0.49 -14.23 -1.12
C PRO A 15 -1.53 -15.01 -1.96
N GLU A 16 -2.80 -14.64 -1.87
CA GLU A 16 -3.88 -15.17 -2.70
C GLU A 16 -4.14 -14.21 -3.87
N MET A 17 -3.42 -14.39 -4.97
CA MET A 17 -3.56 -13.53 -6.14
C MET A 17 -4.94 -13.70 -6.79
N ARG A 18 -5.57 -12.56 -7.08
CA ARG A 18 -6.82 -12.47 -7.82
C ARG A 18 -6.73 -11.35 -8.83
N THR A 19 -7.18 -11.57 -10.06
CA THR A 19 -7.32 -10.50 -11.04
C THR A 19 -8.37 -9.49 -10.58
N LEU A 20 -8.40 -8.30 -11.18
CA LEU A 20 -9.48 -7.33 -10.92
C LEU A 20 -10.88 -7.88 -11.23
N ASP A 21 -10.99 -8.85 -12.15
CA ASP A 21 -12.23 -9.54 -12.49
C ASP A 21 -12.59 -10.67 -11.50
N GLY A 22 -11.70 -10.98 -10.56
CA GLY A 22 -11.89 -11.98 -9.51
C GLY A 22 -11.38 -13.38 -9.86
N ASP A 23 -10.69 -13.55 -10.98
CA ASP A 23 -10.09 -14.84 -11.35
C ASP A 23 -8.92 -15.17 -10.41
N LEU A 24 -8.93 -16.38 -9.86
CA LEU A 24 -7.91 -16.85 -8.92
C LEU A 24 -6.60 -17.17 -9.66
N GLY A 25 -5.48 -16.85 -9.00
CA GLY A 25 -4.14 -17.25 -9.42
C GLY A 25 -3.39 -16.19 -10.22
N PHE A 26 -2.29 -16.62 -10.85
CA PHE A 26 -1.45 -15.79 -11.69
C PHE A 26 -1.89 -15.87 -13.16
N HIS A 27 -2.11 -14.71 -13.77
CA HIS A 27 -2.61 -14.50 -15.14
C HIS A 27 -1.66 -13.65 -15.98
N GLY A 28 -0.36 -13.66 -15.67
CA GLY A 28 0.66 -12.92 -16.40
C GLY A 28 1.02 -11.57 -15.79
N LEU A 29 2.11 -10.98 -16.29
CA LEU A 29 2.69 -9.74 -15.78
C LEU A 29 1.96 -8.48 -16.28
N ASP A 30 1.26 -8.58 -17.40
CA ASP A 30 0.48 -7.48 -17.99
C ASP A 30 -0.94 -7.37 -17.41
N THR A 31 -1.27 -8.22 -16.44
CA THR A 31 -2.56 -8.26 -15.75
C THR A 31 -2.49 -7.49 -14.44
N ASN A 32 -3.55 -6.75 -14.11
CA ASN A 32 -3.68 -6.09 -12.82
C ASN A 32 -4.40 -7.01 -11.82
N TYR A 33 -3.92 -7.00 -10.58
CA TYR A 33 -4.42 -7.83 -9.49
C TYR A 33 -5.09 -6.99 -8.40
N LEU A 34 -5.99 -7.62 -7.64
CA LEU A 34 -6.62 -7.00 -6.49
C LEU A 34 -5.59 -6.73 -5.39
N PRO A 35 -5.54 -5.49 -4.87
CA PRO A 35 -4.68 -5.16 -3.74
C PRO A 35 -5.22 -5.79 -2.47
N SER A 36 -4.31 -6.21 -1.59
CA SER A 36 -4.60 -6.78 -0.28
C SER A 36 -3.91 -5.97 0.82
N LEU A 37 -4.45 -6.05 2.04
CA LEU A 37 -3.75 -5.60 3.24
C LEU A 37 -2.67 -6.64 3.58
N LEU A 38 -1.41 -6.22 3.57
CA LEU A 38 -0.25 -7.09 3.79
C LEU A 38 0.19 -7.09 5.26
N ASP A 39 0.20 -5.91 5.87
CA ASP A 39 0.59 -5.74 7.27
C ASP A 39 -0.04 -4.46 7.85
N GLN A 40 -0.09 -4.38 9.18
CA GLN A 40 -0.62 -3.22 9.89
C GLN A 40 0.00 -3.03 11.28
N PHE A 41 0.11 -1.77 11.67
CA PHE A 41 0.28 -1.36 13.05
C PHE A 41 -0.92 -0.52 13.51
N PRO A 42 -1.52 -0.85 14.66
CA PRO A 42 -1.25 -2.01 15.50
C PRO A 42 -1.60 -3.34 14.82
N PRO A 43 -1.05 -4.47 15.31
CA PRO A 43 -1.38 -5.80 14.79
C PRO A 43 -2.88 -6.09 14.89
N SER A 44 -3.41 -6.91 13.99
CA SER A 44 -4.85 -7.14 13.80
C SER A 44 -5.60 -7.73 14.99
N ASP A 45 -4.88 -8.26 16.00
CA ASP A 45 -5.43 -8.82 17.23
C ASP A 45 -5.69 -7.77 18.33
N HIS A 46 -5.38 -6.49 18.06
CA HIS A 46 -5.63 -5.40 18.99
C HIS A 46 -7.13 -5.07 19.13
N SER A 47 -7.52 -4.48 20.28
CA SER A 47 -8.90 -4.07 20.58
C SER A 47 -9.09 -2.56 20.78
N LEU A 48 -8.10 -1.75 20.36
CA LEU A 48 -8.07 -0.32 20.64
C LEU A 48 -9.09 0.49 19.82
N TYR A 49 -9.44 0.01 18.61
CA TYR A 49 -10.35 0.63 17.64
C TYR A 49 -10.82 -0.42 16.62
N PRO A 50 -11.94 -0.16 15.90
CA PRO A 50 -12.43 -1.04 14.83
C PRO A 50 -11.39 -1.19 13.72
N PRO A 51 -11.36 -2.34 13.01
CA PRO A 51 -10.40 -2.60 11.94
C PRO A 51 -10.47 -1.53 10.84
N PRO A 52 -9.38 -1.33 10.06
CA PRO A 52 -9.42 -0.45 8.92
C PRO A 52 -10.54 -0.88 7.95
N PRO A 53 -11.13 0.06 7.17
CA PRO A 53 -12.14 -0.28 6.20
C PRO A 53 -11.66 -1.41 5.27
N PRO A 54 -12.45 -2.48 5.03
CA PRO A 54 -12.00 -3.62 4.23
C PRO A 54 -11.70 -3.25 2.77
N GLN A 55 -12.27 -2.15 2.27
CA GLN A 55 -12.00 -1.62 0.94
C GLN A 55 -10.74 -0.76 0.86
N LEU A 56 -10.07 -0.50 1.99
CA LEU A 56 -8.90 0.38 2.06
C LEU A 56 -7.81 0.01 1.04
N PRO A 57 -7.41 -1.27 0.84
CA PRO A 57 -6.43 -1.63 -0.17
C PRO A 57 -6.82 -1.16 -1.58
N THR A 58 -8.09 -1.34 -1.97
CA THR A 58 -8.61 -0.89 -3.27
C THR A 58 -8.67 0.63 -3.36
N CYS A 59 -8.97 1.32 -2.27
CA CYS A 59 -9.01 2.78 -2.25
C CYS A 59 -7.62 3.41 -2.37
N VAL A 60 -6.60 2.78 -1.77
CA VAL A 60 -5.21 3.29 -1.83
C VAL A 60 -4.51 2.87 -3.11
N LEU A 61 -4.87 1.73 -3.73
CA LEU A 61 -4.37 1.28 -5.04
C LEU A 61 -5.53 1.10 -6.03
N PRO A 62 -6.15 2.20 -6.52
CA PRO A 62 -7.40 2.14 -7.30
C PRO A 62 -7.26 1.50 -8.68
N ALA A 63 -6.05 1.49 -9.26
CA ALA A 63 -5.77 0.81 -10.52
C ALA A 63 -5.49 -0.70 -10.33
N GLY A 64 -5.49 -1.20 -9.09
CA GLY A 64 -4.97 -2.51 -8.75
C GLY A 64 -3.45 -2.51 -8.56
N VAL A 65 -2.89 -3.71 -8.54
CA VAL A 65 -1.46 -3.97 -8.44
C VAL A 65 -0.96 -4.48 -9.78
N ALA A 66 -0.05 -3.74 -10.43
CA ALA A 66 0.65 -4.18 -11.62
C ALA A 66 2.03 -4.74 -11.27
N PHE A 67 2.53 -5.63 -12.12
CA PHE A 67 3.90 -6.11 -12.06
C PHE A 67 4.84 -5.21 -12.87
N HIS A 68 6.10 -5.14 -12.43
CA HIS A 68 7.15 -4.35 -13.05
C HIS A 68 8.45 -5.15 -13.09
N SER A 69 9.25 -4.92 -14.14
CA SER A 69 10.56 -5.54 -14.29
C SER A 69 11.66 -4.86 -13.45
N SER A 70 11.36 -3.71 -12.85
CA SER A 70 12.27 -2.94 -12.02
C SER A 70 11.52 -2.16 -10.94
N GLY A 71 12.22 -1.81 -9.86
CA GLY A 71 11.73 -0.92 -8.80
C GLY A 71 11.85 0.55 -9.20
N PHE A 72 12.48 1.34 -8.34
CA PHE A 72 12.82 2.74 -8.63
C PHE A 72 13.91 2.84 -9.70
N VAL A 73 13.70 3.73 -10.67
CA VAL A 73 14.62 4.03 -11.77
C VAL A 73 14.64 5.55 -11.98
N SER A 74 15.77 6.20 -11.71
CA SER A 74 15.89 7.66 -11.74
C SER A 74 15.58 8.30 -13.10
N SER A 75 15.68 7.54 -14.19
CA SER A 75 15.34 7.98 -15.56
C SER A 75 13.88 7.71 -15.98
N ASP A 76 13.09 6.99 -15.17
CA ASP A 76 11.68 6.69 -15.43
C ASP A 76 10.80 7.35 -14.35
N PRO A 77 10.19 8.52 -14.63
CA PRO A 77 9.29 9.19 -13.69
C PRO A 77 8.11 8.33 -13.20
N VAL A 78 7.68 7.32 -13.97
CA VAL A 78 6.57 6.42 -13.58
C VAL A 78 7.00 5.47 -12.45
N SER A 79 8.30 5.27 -12.27
CA SER A 79 8.87 4.47 -11.18
C SER A 79 8.97 5.22 -9.85
N PHE A 80 8.74 6.53 -9.85
CA PHE A 80 8.92 7.35 -8.65
C PHE A 80 7.80 7.08 -7.64
N PRO A 81 8.10 7.04 -6.33
CA PRO A 81 7.09 7.03 -5.29
C PRO A 81 6.12 8.21 -5.43
N ARG A 82 4.83 7.95 -5.23
CA ARG A 82 3.76 8.94 -5.38
C ARG A 82 3.05 9.12 -4.05
N SER A 83 3.18 10.32 -3.47
CA SER A 83 2.43 10.73 -2.28
C SER A 83 1.05 11.29 -2.67
N TYR A 84 -0.01 10.81 -2.04
CA TYR A 84 -1.36 11.37 -2.22
C TYR A 84 -2.25 11.15 -1.01
N PRO A 85 -3.15 12.10 -0.69
CA PRO A 85 -4.19 11.92 0.30
C PRO A 85 -5.42 11.23 -0.31
N ILE A 86 -6.12 10.43 0.48
CA ILE A 86 -7.50 10.03 0.21
C ILE A 86 -8.38 10.35 1.43
N VAL A 87 -9.68 10.50 1.20
CA VAL A 87 -10.68 10.65 2.27
C VAL A 87 -11.74 9.56 2.07
N LEU A 88 -11.89 8.70 3.06
CA LEU A 88 -13.00 7.75 3.12
C LEU A 88 -14.12 8.36 3.98
N THR A 89 -15.35 7.99 3.68
CA THR A 89 -16.53 8.44 4.42
C THR A 89 -17.22 7.22 5.02
N GLU A 90 -17.40 7.24 6.33
CA GLU A 90 -18.13 6.19 7.06
C GLU A 90 -19.65 6.33 6.86
N GLY A 91 -20.41 5.30 7.23
CA GLY A 91 -21.86 5.28 7.05
C GLY A 91 -22.61 6.38 7.82
N ASP A 92 -22.01 6.93 8.88
CA ASP A 92 -22.54 8.04 9.67
C ASP A 92 -22.08 9.42 9.15
N GLY A 93 -21.27 9.46 8.09
CA GLY A 93 -20.71 10.67 7.50
C GLY A 93 -19.38 11.13 8.12
N ALA A 94 -18.83 10.41 9.09
CA ALA A 94 -17.49 10.67 9.61
C ALA A 94 -16.44 10.48 8.51
N LYS A 95 -15.36 11.25 8.60
CA LYS A 95 -14.26 11.24 7.61
C LYS A 95 -13.06 10.51 8.17
N ILE A 96 -12.53 9.60 7.37
CA ILE A 96 -11.24 8.96 7.60
C ILE A 96 -10.25 9.58 6.63
N PHE A 97 -9.23 10.24 7.17
CA PHE A 97 -8.16 10.85 6.42
C PHE A 97 -7.02 9.85 6.28
N VAL A 98 -6.59 9.60 5.05
CA VAL A 98 -5.51 8.65 4.78
C VAL A 98 -4.44 9.33 3.96
N SER A 99 -3.20 9.32 4.46
CA SER A 99 -2.02 9.71 3.69
C SER A 99 -1.40 8.46 3.10
N CYS A 100 -1.09 8.47 1.80
CA CYS A 100 -0.59 7.30 1.07
C CYS A 100 0.75 7.63 0.39
N ILE A 101 1.64 6.64 0.32
CA ILE A 101 2.78 6.62 -0.61
C ILE A 101 2.74 5.32 -1.38
N ALA A 102 2.48 5.38 -2.68
CA ALA A 102 2.58 4.23 -3.58
C ALA A 102 3.91 4.20 -4.31
N PHE A 103 4.52 3.02 -4.38
CA PHE A 103 5.85 2.80 -4.95
C PHE A 103 5.96 1.37 -5.48
N ARG A 104 7.02 1.08 -6.23
CA ARG A 104 7.35 -0.28 -6.68
C ARG A 104 8.27 -0.93 -5.65
N ASP A 105 7.91 -2.13 -5.20
CA ASP A 105 8.74 -2.91 -4.30
C ASP A 105 8.85 -4.36 -4.78
N ARG A 106 9.87 -5.08 -4.31
CA ARG A 106 10.06 -6.49 -4.66
C ARG A 106 8.87 -7.30 -4.19
N VAL A 107 8.44 -8.24 -5.04
CA VAL A 107 7.44 -9.23 -4.67
C VAL A 107 8.04 -10.14 -3.59
N CYS A 108 7.23 -10.50 -2.59
CA CYS A 108 7.64 -11.40 -1.52
C CYS A 108 8.17 -12.73 -2.09
N GLU A 109 9.20 -13.30 -1.47
CA GLU A 109 9.81 -14.57 -1.90
C GLU A 109 8.79 -15.70 -1.92
N ASP A 110 7.93 -15.80 -0.90
CA ASP A 110 6.87 -16.82 -0.82
C ASP A 110 5.90 -16.74 -1.99
N VAL A 111 5.53 -15.51 -2.41
CA VAL A 111 4.65 -15.29 -3.58
C VAL A 111 5.39 -15.60 -4.88
N THR A 112 6.65 -15.21 -4.97
CA THR A 112 7.51 -15.50 -6.12
C THR A 112 7.64 -17.01 -6.34
N GLU A 113 7.87 -17.77 -5.26
CA GLU A 113 7.97 -19.22 -5.31
C GLU A 113 6.62 -19.88 -5.63
N ALA A 114 5.55 -19.49 -4.91
CA ALA A 114 4.23 -20.09 -5.06
C ALA A 114 3.67 -19.97 -6.49
N TYR A 115 3.99 -18.88 -7.20
CA TYR A 115 3.50 -18.62 -8.55
C TYR A 115 4.59 -18.64 -9.62
N GLN A 116 5.81 -19.08 -9.28
CA GLN A 116 6.94 -19.20 -10.21
C GLN A 116 7.23 -17.91 -10.98
N LEU A 117 7.17 -16.77 -10.30
CA LEU A 117 7.43 -15.47 -10.92
C LEU A 117 8.92 -15.35 -11.31
N PRO A 118 9.25 -14.58 -12.36
CA PRO A 118 10.64 -14.30 -12.69
C PRO A 118 11.39 -13.65 -11.51
N PRO A 119 12.69 -13.93 -11.35
CA PRO A 119 13.48 -13.29 -10.31
C PRO A 119 13.52 -11.77 -10.52
N ASN A 120 13.62 -11.02 -9.42
CA ASN A 120 13.58 -9.55 -9.44
C ASN A 120 12.29 -8.96 -10.05
N THR A 121 11.15 -9.63 -9.85
CA THR A 121 9.84 -9.05 -10.15
C THR A 121 9.46 -8.05 -9.06
N TYR A 122 8.96 -6.88 -9.48
CA TYR A 122 8.45 -5.83 -8.60
C TYR A 122 6.94 -5.70 -8.78
N ALA A 123 6.25 -5.19 -7.77
CA ALA A 123 4.82 -4.91 -7.82
C ALA A 123 4.51 -3.59 -7.13
N ASP A 124 3.36 -3.00 -7.48
CA ASP A 124 2.86 -1.82 -6.78
C ASP A 124 2.59 -2.15 -5.31
N LYS A 125 3.11 -1.32 -4.42
CA LYS A 125 2.93 -1.35 -2.96
C LYS A 125 2.54 0.04 -2.50
N CYS A 126 1.76 0.11 -1.44
CA CYS A 126 1.35 1.37 -0.83
C CYS A 126 1.45 1.29 0.68
N ILE A 127 2.16 2.22 1.30
CA ILE A 127 2.10 2.42 2.75
C ILE A 127 1.18 3.59 3.06
N CYS A 128 0.40 3.49 4.14
CA CYS A 128 -0.56 4.53 4.48
C CYS A 128 -0.63 4.79 5.98
N ILE A 129 -0.93 6.03 6.35
CA ILE A 129 -1.37 6.40 7.69
C ILE A 129 -2.85 6.76 7.64
N VAL A 130 -3.65 6.07 8.45
CA VAL A 130 -5.10 6.22 8.57
C VAL A 130 -5.40 6.96 9.87
N SER A 131 -6.16 8.06 9.78
CA SER A 131 -6.48 8.91 10.93
C SER A 131 -7.88 9.52 10.81
N HIS A 132 -8.60 9.63 11.92
CA HIS A 132 -9.78 10.49 12.00
C HIS A 132 -9.42 11.96 12.28
N ALA A 133 -8.15 12.26 12.59
CA ALA A 133 -7.68 13.63 12.76
C ALA A 133 -7.35 14.26 11.39
N PRO A 134 -7.85 15.46 11.07
CA PRO A 134 -7.66 16.12 9.77
C PRO A 134 -6.28 16.78 9.63
N ASN A 135 -5.19 16.03 9.77
CA ASN A 135 -3.82 16.56 9.77
C ASN A 135 -2.95 16.03 8.62
N PHE A 136 -3.41 16.18 7.38
CA PHE A 136 -2.72 15.66 6.20
C PHE A 136 -1.24 16.04 6.11
N ARG A 137 -0.88 17.27 6.50
CA ARG A 137 0.51 17.69 6.44
C ARG A 137 1.39 16.85 7.37
N ALA A 138 1.02 16.74 8.65
CA ALA A 138 1.81 15.95 9.59
C ALA A 138 1.82 14.46 9.22
N LEU A 139 0.69 13.93 8.74
CA LEU A 139 0.60 12.53 8.31
C LEU A 139 1.49 12.26 7.11
N ARG A 140 1.46 13.12 6.08
CA ARG A 140 2.31 13.03 4.90
C ARG A 140 3.78 13.15 5.26
N ASP A 141 4.16 14.20 5.97
CA ASP A 141 5.56 14.47 6.32
C ASP A 141 6.13 13.28 7.13
N SER A 142 5.33 12.70 8.05
CA SER A 142 5.75 11.49 8.80
C SER A 142 5.88 10.25 7.91
N LEU A 143 4.95 10.06 6.96
CA LEU A 143 4.95 8.92 6.06
C LEU A 143 6.11 8.98 5.06
N GLU A 144 6.48 10.18 4.59
CA GLU A 144 7.63 10.41 3.72
C GLU A 144 8.94 10.06 4.43
N GLU A 145 9.11 10.46 5.70
CA GLU A 145 10.26 10.05 6.50
C GLU A 145 10.31 8.52 6.72
N ILE A 146 9.18 7.88 7.02
CA ILE A 146 9.11 6.41 7.13
C ILE A 146 9.51 5.75 5.81
N PHE A 147 9.01 6.27 4.68
CA PHE A 147 9.35 5.76 3.35
C PHE A 147 10.86 5.83 3.11
N VAL A 148 11.47 6.99 3.39
CA VAL A 148 12.92 7.18 3.23
C VAL A 148 13.72 6.21 4.07
N LEU A 149 13.39 6.10 5.36
CA LEU A 149 14.15 5.30 6.31
C LEU A 149 14.03 3.80 6.08
N CYS A 150 12.88 3.32 5.60
CA CYS A 150 12.58 1.89 5.56
C CYS A 150 12.52 1.30 4.15
N PHE A 151 12.23 2.11 3.12
CA PHE A 151 11.89 1.63 1.78
C PHE A 151 12.74 2.24 0.67
N SER A 152 13.40 3.37 0.91
CA SER A 152 14.40 3.86 -0.04
C SER A 152 15.73 3.14 0.20
N SER A 153 16.27 2.51 -0.84
CA SER A 153 17.56 1.80 -0.77
C SER A 153 18.75 2.73 -0.48
N GLU A 154 18.56 4.05 -0.51
CA GLU A 154 19.64 5.06 -0.38
C GLU A 154 19.36 6.17 0.65
N GLY A 155 18.24 6.16 1.37
CA GLY A 155 17.98 7.13 2.45
C GLY A 155 18.06 8.62 2.06
N SER A 156 17.97 8.96 0.77
CA SER A 156 18.16 10.32 0.29
C SER A 156 17.24 10.67 -0.89
N TRP A 157 16.38 11.66 -0.68
CA TRP A 157 15.74 12.47 -1.73
C TRP A 157 16.55 13.74 -1.97
#